data_AF-A0A538GRM5-F1
#
_entry.id   AF-A0A538GRM5-F1
#
_cell.length_a   1.000
_cell.length_b   1.000
_cell.length_c   1.000
_cell.angle_alpha   90.00
_cell.angle_beta   90.00
_cell.angle_gamma   90.00
#
_symmetry.space_group_name_H-M   'P 1'
#
loop_
_entity.id
_entity.type
_entity.pdbx_description
1 polymer ?
#
loop_
_entity_poly.entity_id
_entity_poly.type
_entity_poly.pdbx_seq_one_letter_code
_entity_poly.pdbx_strand_id
1 'polypeptide(L)'
;MNSATSRATSSGCWPPSVRVRMRMEGLIERLTRAEIGATFNFYRDGEGAVTRRERLRAYLESRRNAPLLLVGEAAGYRGARVSGIPFTSERQLTGIGPAEPSATIVHRVLAELGLEESVLLWNVVPTHPGTESSNRPPRRGEIAAGIPFARELARGRRVVAVGRVAQAVLGAPYVRHPSHGGAAEFRAGLLRFRTGGR
;
A
#
# COMPACT_ATOMS: atom_id res chain seq x y z
N MET A 1 -57.57 -1.74 -20.33
CA MET A 1 -57.02 -2.49 -19.17
C MET A 1 -55.91 -3.41 -19.68
N ASN A 2 -54.84 -3.49 -18.89
CA ASN A 2 -53.62 -4.32 -19.05
C ASN A 2 -52.39 -3.60 -19.65
N SER A 3 -51.82 -2.71 -18.82
CA SER A 3 -50.41 -2.30 -18.89
C SER A 3 -49.52 -3.43 -18.35
N ALA A 4 -48.71 -4.03 -19.21
CA ALA A 4 -47.62 -4.91 -18.82
C ALA A 4 -46.43 -4.07 -18.35
N THR A 5 -46.19 -4.02 -17.05
CA THR A 5 -44.98 -3.43 -16.47
C THR A 5 -43.82 -4.39 -16.68
N SER A 6 -43.04 -4.17 -17.74
CA SER A 6 -41.77 -4.87 -17.94
C SER A 6 -40.73 -4.28 -16.97
N ARG A 7 -40.36 -5.07 -15.95
CA ARG A 7 -39.20 -4.78 -15.09
C ARG A 7 -37.93 -5.02 -15.91
N ALA A 8 -37.27 -3.94 -16.31
CA ALA A 8 -35.90 -4.00 -16.82
C ALA A 8 -34.95 -4.34 -15.66
N THR A 9 -34.48 -5.58 -15.59
CA THR A 9 -33.30 -5.97 -14.82
C THR A 9 -32.06 -5.35 -15.48
N SER A 10 -31.69 -4.16 -15.04
CA SER A 10 -30.45 -3.50 -15.43
C SER A 10 -29.25 -4.26 -14.83
N SER A 11 -28.69 -5.17 -15.61
CA SER A 11 -27.30 -5.61 -15.43
C SER A 11 -26.38 -4.44 -15.82
N GLY A 12 -26.24 -3.47 -14.91
CA GLY A 12 -25.55 -2.21 -15.17
C GLY A 12 -24.07 -2.41 -15.50
N CYS A 13 -23.68 -2.07 -16.73
CA CYS A 13 -22.28 -1.96 -17.12
C CYS A 13 -21.73 -0.63 -16.61
N TRP A 14 -21.14 -0.63 -15.41
CA TRP A 14 -20.54 0.57 -14.83
C TRP A 14 -19.35 1.08 -15.67
N PRO A 15 -19.19 2.41 -15.84
CA PRO A 15 -18.02 3.00 -16.48
C PRO A 15 -16.70 2.51 -15.84
N PRO A 16 -15.59 2.41 -16.59
CA PRO A 16 -14.31 1.92 -16.06
C PRO A 16 -13.85 2.64 -14.78
N SER A 17 -14.04 3.96 -14.70
CA SER A 17 -13.72 4.76 -13.51
C SER A 17 -14.53 4.34 -12.28
N VAL A 18 -15.83 4.12 -12.43
CA VAL A 18 -16.71 3.67 -11.36
C VAL A 18 -16.34 2.26 -10.91
N ARG A 19 -15.96 1.38 -11.85
CA ARG A 19 -15.52 0.01 -11.56
C ARG A 19 -14.20 -0.04 -10.79
N VAL A 20 -13.25 0.84 -11.12
CA VAL A 20 -11.97 0.95 -10.39
C VAL A 20 -12.22 1.44 -8.96
N ARG A 21 -13.05 2.49 -8.80
CA ARG A 21 -13.43 3.01 -7.49
C ARG A 21 -14.09 1.93 -6.62
N MET A 22 -15.07 1.20 -7.16
CA MET A 22 -15.72 0.08 -6.45
C MET A 22 -14.74 -1.02 -6.02
N ARG A 23 -13.73 -1.33 -6.85
CA ARG A 23 -12.68 -2.30 -6.48
C ARG A 23 -11.85 -1.80 -5.30
N MET A 24 -11.47 -0.52 -5.28
CA MET A 24 -10.71 0.07 -4.17
C MET A 24 -11.51 0.13 -2.87
N GLU A 25 -12.78 0.51 -2.95
CA GLU A 25 -13.69 0.49 -1.80
C GLU A 25 -13.81 -0.92 -1.22
N GLY A 26 -14.01 -1.93 -2.07
CA GLY A 26 -14.03 -3.31 -1.65
C GLY A 26 -12.71 -3.78 -1.03
N LEU A 27 -11.56 -3.35 -1.56
CA LEU A 27 -10.24 -3.66 -0.99
C LEU A 27 -10.10 -3.09 0.43
N ILE A 28 -10.47 -1.82 0.63
CA ILE A 28 -10.39 -1.15 1.95
C ILE A 28 -11.35 -1.81 2.93
N GLU A 29 -12.55 -2.17 2.49
CA GLU A 29 -13.54 -2.86 3.31
C GLU A 29 -13.03 -4.24 3.77
N ARG A 30 -12.47 -5.04 2.86
CA ARG A 30 -11.83 -6.32 3.21
C ARG A 30 -10.65 -6.12 4.16
N LEU A 31 -9.83 -5.10 3.94
CA LEU A 31 -8.68 -4.79 4.81
C LEU A 31 -9.14 -4.37 6.21
N THR A 32 -10.24 -3.63 6.31
CA THR A 32 -10.84 -3.21 7.58
C THR A 32 -11.34 -4.41 8.37
N ARG A 33 -11.87 -5.44 7.72
CA ARG A 33 -12.36 -6.66 8.41
C ARG A 33 -11.29 -7.73 8.59
N ALA A 34 -10.12 -7.58 7.96
CA ALA A 34 -9.09 -8.61 7.96
C ALA A 34 -8.51 -8.87 9.36
N GLU A 35 -8.34 -10.16 9.66
CA GLU A 35 -7.51 -10.64 10.76
C GLU A 35 -6.14 -11.06 10.20
N ILE A 36 -5.11 -10.29 10.53
CA ILE A 36 -3.74 -10.52 10.06
C ILE A 36 -2.90 -10.87 11.28
N GLY A 37 -3.05 -12.11 11.76
CA GLY A 37 -2.38 -12.61 12.97
C GLY A 37 -2.55 -11.68 14.17
N ALA A 38 -1.47 -11.44 14.91
CA ALA A 38 -1.48 -10.59 16.12
C ALA A 38 -1.14 -9.12 15.82
N THR A 39 -1.25 -8.70 14.55
CA THR A 39 -0.95 -7.32 14.17
C THR A 39 -2.06 -6.36 14.62
N PHE A 40 -1.68 -5.12 14.89
CA PHE A 40 -2.65 -4.06 15.11
C PHE A 40 -3.23 -3.60 13.76
N ASN A 41 -4.52 -3.87 13.54
CA ASN A 41 -5.24 -3.40 12.36
C ASN A 41 -5.74 -1.97 12.59
N PHE A 42 -4.86 -1.02 12.36
CA PHE A 42 -5.15 0.42 12.50
C PHE A 42 -6.18 0.94 11.48
N TYR A 43 -6.59 0.15 10.49
CA TYR A 43 -7.74 0.47 9.63
C TYR A 43 -9.07 0.07 10.24
N ARG A 44 -9.10 -0.85 11.20
CA ARG A 44 -10.28 -1.27 11.96
C ARG A 44 -10.38 -0.52 13.29
N ASP A 45 -9.26 -0.48 14.00
CA ASP A 45 -9.20 -0.19 15.43
C ASP A 45 -8.53 1.16 15.73
N GLY A 46 -8.89 1.74 16.88
CA GLY A 46 -8.37 3.01 17.39
C GLY A 46 -9.02 4.26 16.80
N GLU A 47 -8.92 5.40 17.51
CA GLU A 47 -9.66 6.64 17.22
C GLU A 47 -9.47 7.14 15.78
N GLY A 48 -8.26 7.04 15.23
CA GLY A 48 -7.95 7.50 13.86
C GLY A 48 -8.31 6.52 12.73
N ALA A 49 -9.03 5.42 13.00
CA ALA A 49 -9.28 4.38 11.99
C ALA A 49 -10.04 4.91 10.78
N VAL A 50 -11.08 5.73 11.00
CA VAL A 50 -11.87 6.36 9.93
C VAL A 50 -10.97 7.22 9.04
N THR A 51 -10.22 8.14 9.66
CA THR A 51 -9.30 9.04 8.96
C THR A 51 -8.23 8.28 8.16
N ARG A 52 -7.68 7.20 8.71
CA ARG A 52 -6.69 6.37 7.99
C ARG A 52 -7.30 5.67 6.78
N ARG A 53 -8.56 5.21 6.85
CA ARG A 53 -9.28 4.65 5.69
C ARG A 53 -9.55 5.71 4.63
N GLU A 54 -9.87 6.94 5.04
CA GLU A 54 -10.07 8.06 4.11
C GLU A 54 -8.80 8.46 3.38
N ARG A 55 -7.70 8.60 4.13
CA ARG A 55 -6.37 8.85 3.57
C ARG A 55 -5.94 7.74 2.62
N LEU A 56 -6.13 6.48 3.02
CA LEU A 56 -5.83 5.33 2.16
C LEU A 56 -6.65 5.35 0.86
N ARG A 57 -7.96 5.67 0.95
CA ARG A 57 -8.83 5.77 -0.23
C ARG A 57 -8.35 6.86 -1.18
N ALA A 58 -8.10 8.06 -0.68
CA ALA A 58 -7.60 9.17 -1.48
C ALA A 58 -6.26 8.84 -2.14
N TYR A 59 -5.36 8.18 -1.41
CA TYR A 59 -4.06 7.74 -1.92
C TYR A 59 -4.18 6.68 -3.01
N LEU A 60 -5.00 5.64 -2.79
CA LEU A 60 -5.23 4.60 -3.79
C LEU A 60 -5.82 5.20 -5.07
N GLU A 61 -6.81 6.10 -4.95
CA GLU A 61 -7.44 6.77 -6.08
C GLU A 61 -6.44 7.65 -6.86
N SER A 62 -5.60 8.43 -6.17
CA SER A 62 -4.58 9.27 -6.83
C SER A 62 -3.48 8.47 -7.53
N ARG A 63 -3.29 7.20 -7.13
CA ARG A 63 -2.31 6.26 -7.72
C ARG A 63 -2.96 5.15 -8.54
N ARG A 64 -4.25 5.28 -8.91
CA ARG A 64 -4.97 4.22 -9.64
C ARG A 64 -4.31 3.81 -10.96
N ASN A 65 -3.62 4.74 -11.62
CA ASN A 65 -2.95 4.51 -12.91
C ASN A 65 -1.43 4.32 -12.77
N ALA A 66 -0.89 4.29 -11.55
CA ALA A 66 0.53 4.11 -11.34
C ALA A 66 0.99 2.76 -11.92
N PRO A 67 1.93 2.75 -12.89
CA PRO A 67 2.40 1.51 -13.53
C PRO A 67 3.29 0.66 -12.62
N LEU A 68 3.84 1.24 -11.56
CA LEU A 68 4.73 0.55 -10.62
C LEU A 68 4.03 0.31 -9.28
N LEU A 69 4.28 -0.86 -8.71
CA LEU A 69 3.93 -1.19 -7.33
C LEU A 69 5.19 -1.51 -6.55
N LEU A 70 5.54 -0.67 -5.59
CA LEU A 70 6.63 -0.91 -4.65
C LEU A 70 6.06 -1.54 -3.38
N VAL A 71 6.55 -2.72 -3.00
CA VAL A 71 6.01 -3.47 -1.84
C VAL A 71 7.07 -3.67 -0.78
N GLY A 72 6.84 -3.11 0.41
CA GLY A 72 7.64 -3.30 1.62
C GLY A 72 7.21 -4.50 2.45
N GLU A 73 7.88 -4.70 3.59
CA GLU A 73 7.58 -5.80 4.50
C GLU A 73 6.27 -5.57 5.28
N ALA A 74 6.22 -4.54 6.11
CA ALA A 74 5.12 -4.28 7.01
C ALA A 74 4.96 -2.80 7.36
N ALA A 75 3.80 -2.39 7.87
CA ALA A 75 3.60 -1.04 8.37
C ALA A 75 4.46 -0.75 9.62
N GLY A 76 5.20 0.35 9.63
CA GLY A 76 6.00 0.79 10.78
C GLY A 76 5.20 1.59 11.81
N TYR A 77 5.63 1.53 13.08
CA TYR A 77 4.92 2.17 14.22
C TYR A 77 4.85 3.72 14.12
N ARG A 78 5.85 4.36 13.49
CA ARG A 78 5.90 5.82 13.20
C ARG A 78 5.42 6.21 11.81
N GLY A 79 5.10 5.21 10.99
CA GLY A 79 4.76 5.36 9.59
C GLY A 79 3.28 5.14 9.33
N ALA A 80 3.01 4.16 8.48
CA ALA A 80 1.67 3.78 8.05
C ALA A 80 0.71 3.46 9.20
N ARG A 81 1.20 2.97 10.37
CA ARG A 81 0.36 2.76 11.56
C ARG A 81 -0.38 4.05 11.97
N VAL A 82 0.31 5.19 11.88
CA VAL A 82 -0.21 6.50 12.27
C VAL A 82 -0.89 7.17 11.07
N SER A 83 -0.21 7.22 9.93
CA SER A 83 -0.66 7.98 8.76
C SER A 83 -1.80 7.30 7.99
N GLY A 84 -1.88 5.97 8.03
CA GLY A 84 -2.76 5.17 7.21
C GLY A 84 -2.23 4.86 5.80
N ILE A 85 -1.09 5.41 5.39
CA ILE A 85 -0.55 5.27 4.03
C ILE A 85 0.81 4.54 4.06
N PRO A 86 1.02 3.48 3.25
CA PRO A 86 2.29 2.77 3.16
C PRO A 86 3.47 3.70 2.88
N PHE A 87 4.61 3.44 3.53
CA PHE A 87 5.84 4.25 3.41
C PHE A 87 5.61 5.75 3.60
N THR A 88 4.66 6.15 4.44
CA THR A 88 4.34 7.56 4.67
C THR A 88 4.13 7.78 6.16
N SER A 89 4.79 8.80 6.72
CA SER A 89 4.66 9.21 8.11
C SER A 89 3.70 10.37 8.26
N GLU A 90 3.17 10.58 9.47
CA GLU A 90 2.25 11.70 9.76
C GLU A 90 2.88 13.05 9.40
N ARG A 91 4.18 13.21 9.69
CA ARG A 91 4.94 14.42 9.37
C ARG A 91 4.94 14.76 7.88
N GLN A 92 4.93 13.76 7.01
CA GLN A 92 4.89 14.00 5.56
C GLN A 92 3.52 14.47 5.08
N LEU A 93 2.45 14.14 5.82
CA LEU A 93 1.10 14.57 5.48
C LEU A 93 0.75 15.93 6.05
N THR A 94 1.21 16.24 7.26
CA THR A 94 0.73 17.39 8.04
C THR A 94 1.82 18.37 8.45
N GLY A 95 3.10 18.03 8.23
CA GLY A 95 4.24 18.77 8.78
C GLY A 95 4.52 18.51 10.28
N ILE A 96 3.59 17.86 10.98
CA ILE A 96 3.65 17.59 12.43
C ILE A 96 3.60 16.09 12.75
N GLY A 97 3.98 15.72 13.98
CA GLY A 97 3.95 14.33 14.43
C GLY A 97 5.21 13.50 14.07
N PRO A 98 5.14 12.16 14.18
CA PRO A 98 6.31 11.31 13.99
C PRO A 98 6.80 11.32 12.54
N ALA A 99 8.12 11.28 12.39
CA ALA A 99 8.78 10.95 11.14
C ALA A 99 9.19 9.46 11.15
N GLU A 100 9.12 8.82 9.98
CA GLU A 100 9.67 7.49 9.76
C GLU A 100 10.86 7.59 8.80
N PRO A 101 12.10 7.26 9.23
CA PRO A 101 13.29 7.43 8.39
C PRO A 101 13.19 6.74 7.02
N SER A 102 12.67 5.51 6.98
CA SER A 102 12.47 4.76 5.73
C SER A 102 11.51 5.50 4.79
N ALA A 103 10.38 6.01 5.31
CA ALA A 103 9.41 6.77 4.54
C ALA A 103 10.01 8.06 3.96
N THR A 104 10.77 8.80 4.78
CA THR A 104 11.48 10.00 4.32
C THR A 104 12.43 9.69 3.16
N ILE A 105 13.21 8.61 3.25
CA ILE A 105 14.13 8.21 2.19
C ILE A 105 13.37 7.78 0.93
N VAL A 106 12.30 6.96 1.07
CA VAL A 106 11.49 6.52 -0.07
C VAL A 106 10.96 7.71 -0.85
N HIS A 107 10.26 8.63 -0.18
CA HIS A 107 9.66 9.80 -0.85
C HIS A 107 10.71 10.71 -1.47
N ARG A 108 11.82 10.99 -0.78
CA ARG A 108 12.92 11.77 -1.34
C ARG A 108 13.47 11.14 -2.63
N VAL A 109 13.73 9.83 -2.62
CA VAL A 109 14.26 9.13 -3.80
C VAL A 109 13.25 9.07 -4.94
N LEU A 110 11.95 8.90 -4.64
CA LEU A 110 10.91 8.97 -5.68
C LEU A 110 10.92 10.36 -6.33
N ALA A 111 11.03 11.42 -5.54
CA ALA A 111 11.12 12.80 -6.03
C ALA A 111 12.35 13.10 -6.86
N GLU A 112 13.53 12.70 -6.40
CA GLU A 112 14.76 12.83 -7.17
C GLU A 112 14.70 12.09 -8.52
N LEU A 113 13.89 11.04 -8.62
CA LEU A 113 13.73 10.23 -9.82
C LEU A 113 12.48 10.58 -10.65
N GLY A 114 11.65 11.52 -10.21
CA GLY A 114 10.39 11.89 -10.87
C GLY A 114 9.40 10.73 -10.96
N LEU A 115 9.31 9.91 -9.91
CA LEU A 115 8.52 8.68 -9.85
C LEU A 115 7.28 8.76 -8.95
N GLU A 116 7.06 9.87 -8.26
CA GLU A 116 6.03 10.00 -7.21
C GLU A 116 4.64 9.65 -7.69
N GLU A 117 4.27 10.11 -8.90
CA GLU A 117 2.98 9.88 -9.53
C GLU A 117 2.88 8.51 -10.23
N SER A 118 4.04 7.91 -10.53
CA SER A 118 4.14 6.64 -11.27
C SER A 118 4.26 5.41 -10.36
N VAL A 119 4.30 5.60 -9.04
CA VAL A 119 4.49 4.55 -8.06
C VAL A 119 3.32 4.50 -7.08
N LEU A 120 2.74 3.30 -6.94
CA LEU A 120 1.92 2.92 -5.81
C LEU A 120 2.81 2.22 -4.76
N LEU A 121 2.74 2.66 -3.51
CA LEU A 121 3.46 2.10 -2.36
C LEU A 121 2.51 1.18 -1.59
N TRP A 122 3.00 0.01 -1.19
CA TRP A 122 2.25 -0.97 -0.41
C TRP A 122 3.15 -1.78 0.52
N ASN A 123 2.56 -2.62 1.38
CA ASN A 123 3.28 -3.56 2.25
C ASN A 123 2.72 -4.98 2.10
N VAL A 124 3.57 -6.00 2.24
CA VAL A 124 3.12 -7.40 2.31
C VAL A 124 2.17 -7.57 3.49
N VAL A 125 2.54 -7.05 4.66
CA VAL A 125 1.67 -6.98 5.84
C VAL A 125 1.14 -5.53 5.96
N PRO A 126 -0.10 -5.26 5.52
CA PRO A 126 -0.63 -3.89 5.48
C PRO A 126 -0.97 -3.34 6.88
N THR A 127 -0.98 -4.19 7.90
CA THR A 127 -1.19 -3.85 9.31
C THR A 127 0.13 -3.82 10.08
N HIS A 128 0.10 -3.43 11.36
CA HIS A 128 1.33 -3.20 12.12
C HIS A 128 1.70 -4.40 13.02
N PRO A 129 2.78 -5.14 12.73
CA PRO A 129 3.39 -6.08 13.66
C PRO A 129 4.30 -5.33 14.63
N GLY A 130 3.89 -5.24 15.90
CA GLY A 130 4.67 -4.53 16.91
C GLY A 130 3.81 -3.97 18.04
N THR A 131 4.37 -3.01 18.75
CA THR A 131 3.68 -2.24 19.79
C THR A 131 3.49 -0.80 19.32
N GLU A 132 2.90 0.04 20.16
CA GLU A 132 2.75 1.46 19.82
C GLU A 132 4.07 2.20 19.61
N SER A 133 5.17 1.65 20.15
CA SER A 133 6.50 2.28 20.21
C SER A 133 7.61 1.45 19.55
N SER A 134 7.30 0.27 19.00
CA SER A 134 8.32 -0.63 18.42
C SER A 134 7.79 -1.48 17.27
N ASN A 135 8.68 -1.83 16.33
CA ASN A 135 8.39 -2.77 15.27
C ASN A 135 8.78 -4.19 15.66
N ARG A 136 8.05 -5.19 15.16
CA ARG A 136 8.42 -6.60 15.20
C ARG A 136 8.42 -7.17 13.77
N PRO A 137 9.34 -8.08 13.40
CA PRO A 137 9.25 -8.79 12.14
C PRO A 137 7.92 -9.56 12.01
N PRO A 138 7.22 -9.52 10.86
CA PRO A 138 5.99 -10.26 10.67
C PRO A 138 6.21 -11.77 10.69
N ARG A 139 5.22 -12.51 11.18
CA ARG A 139 5.18 -13.98 11.18
C ARG A 139 4.72 -14.49 9.83
N ARG A 140 5.01 -15.76 9.53
CA ARG A 140 4.57 -16.42 8.29
C ARG A 140 3.06 -16.34 8.05
N GLY A 141 2.24 -16.52 9.10
CA GLY A 141 0.78 -16.40 9.00
C GLY A 141 0.31 -14.97 8.70
N GLU A 142 0.98 -13.96 9.26
CA GLU A 142 0.68 -12.54 9.00
C GLU A 142 1.03 -12.16 7.56
N ILE A 143 2.19 -12.64 7.08
CA ILE A 143 2.59 -12.54 5.68
C ILE A 143 1.53 -13.19 4.77
N ALA A 144 1.17 -14.45 5.05
CA ALA A 144 0.20 -15.19 4.25
C ALA A 144 -1.17 -14.48 4.16
N ALA A 145 -1.64 -13.92 5.27
CA ALA A 145 -2.90 -13.18 5.33
C ALA A 145 -2.84 -11.81 4.60
N GLY A 146 -1.67 -11.18 4.53
CA GLY A 146 -1.48 -9.89 3.85
C GLY A 146 -1.28 -9.97 2.33
N ILE A 147 -0.68 -11.06 1.84
CA ILE A 147 -0.39 -11.28 0.39
C ILE A 147 -1.57 -11.02 -0.55
N PRO A 148 -2.81 -11.47 -0.26
CA PRO A 148 -3.94 -11.26 -1.17
C PRO A 148 -4.17 -9.79 -1.55
N PHE A 149 -3.96 -8.86 -0.60
CA PHE A 149 -4.10 -7.42 -0.85
C PHE A 149 -3.01 -6.90 -1.80
N ALA A 150 -1.76 -7.30 -1.57
CA ALA A 150 -0.64 -6.91 -2.45
C ALA A 150 -0.82 -7.48 -3.87
N ARG A 151 -1.26 -8.74 -4.00
CA ARG A 151 -1.52 -9.38 -5.30
C ARG A 151 -2.66 -8.72 -6.06
N GLU A 152 -3.69 -8.25 -5.37
CA GLU A 152 -4.78 -7.52 -6.00
C GLU A 152 -4.31 -6.18 -6.59
N LEU A 153 -3.50 -5.42 -5.84
CA LEU A 153 -2.91 -4.18 -6.31
C LEU A 153 -1.85 -4.40 -7.40
N ALA A 154 -1.19 -5.57 -7.43
CA ALA A 154 -0.21 -5.91 -8.45
C ALA A 154 -0.81 -6.09 -9.85
N ARG A 155 -2.12 -6.33 -9.98
CA ARG A 155 -2.76 -6.58 -11.28
C ARG A 155 -2.57 -5.38 -12.21
N GLY A 156 -1.95 -5.63 -13.36
CA GLY A 156 -1.66 -4.60 -14.37
C GLY A 156 -0.50 -3.66 -14.00
N ARG A 157 0.30 -3.97 -12.97
CA ARG A 157 1.45 -3.18 -12.54
C ARG A 157 2.71 -4.01 -12.54
N ARG A 158 3.85 -3.37 -12.78
CA ARG A 158 5.17 -3.97 -12.56
C ARG A 158 5.52 -3.86 -11.07
N VAL A 159 5.73 -5.01 -10.43
CA VAL A 159 6.01 -5.10 -8.99
C VAL A 159 7.52 -5.01 -8.73
N VAL A 160 7.90 -4.21 -7.74
CA VAL A 160 9.27 -4.12 -7.21
C VAL A 160 9.22 -4.34 -5.70
N ALA A 161 9.90 -5.37 -5.22
CA ALA A 161 10.02 -5.64 -3.80
C ALA A 161 11.05 -4.70 -3.14
N VAL A 162 10.71 -4.17 -1.97
CA VAL A 162 11.58 -3.34 -1.15
C VAL A 162 12.04 -4.17 0.05
N GLY A 163 13.25 -4.72 -0.05
CA GLY A 163 13.82 -5.64 0.94
C GLY A 163 13.57 -7.12 0.65
N ARG A 164 14.28 -7.99 1.39
CA ARG A 164 14.35 -9.43 1.13
C ARG A 164 13.05 -10.19 1.44
N VAL A 165 12.27 -9.74 2.43
CA VAL A 165 11.01 -10.40 2.78
C VAL A 165 9.98 -10.24 1.67
N ALA A 166 9.77 -9.02 1.18
CA ALA A 166 8.90 -8.77 0.04
C ALA A 166 9.38 -9.51 -1.22
N GLN A 167 10.69 -9.57 -1.44
CA GLN A 167 11.28 -10.30 -2.58
C GLN A 167 10.91 -11.78 -2.52
N ALA A 168 11.18 -12.44 -1.39
CA ALA A 168 10.95 -13.87 -1.22
C ALA A 168 9.47 -14.23 -1.38
N VAL A 169 8.57 -13.38 -0.88
CA VAL A 169 7.13 -13.62 -0.89
C VAL A 169 6.49 -13.37 -2.26
N LEU A 170 6.94 -12.34 -2.98
CA LEU A 170 6.34 -11.93 -4.24
C LEU A 170 7.01 -12.56 -5.46
N GLY A 171 8.23 -13.11 -5.31
CA GLY A 171 9.03 -13.56 -6.44
C GLY A 171 9.36 -12.44 -7.43
N ALA A 172 9.35 -11.19 -6.94
CA ALA A 172 9.51 -9.99 -7.77
C ALA A 172 10.97 -9.50 -7.77
N PRO A 173 11.38 -8.75 -8.81
CA PRO A 173 12.62 -7.99 -8.78
C PRO A 173 12.69 -7.11 -7.52
N TYR A 174 13.89 -6.95 -6.94
CA TYR A 174 14.05 -6.31 -5.64
C TYR A 174 15.01 -5.13 -5.64
N VAL A 175 14.76 -4.20 -4.72
CA VAL A 175 15.70 -3.15 -4.30
C VAL A 175 16.01 -3.30 -2.80
N ARG A 176 17.22 -2.91 -2.40
CA ARG A 176 17.62 -2.90 -0.98
C ARG A 176 16.68 -1.97 -0.21
N HIS A 177 16.21 -2.41 0.96
CA HIS A 177 15.40 -1.56 1.83
C HIS A 177 16.22 -0.34 2.30
N PRO A 178 15.64 0.87 2.36
CA PRO A 178 16.38 2.11 2.63
C PRO A 178 16.91 2.25 4.08
N SER A 179 16.47 1.40 5.00
CA SER A 179 16.96 1.38 6.39
C SER A 179 18.38 0.83 6.53
N HIS A 180 19.00 1.04 7.70
CA HIS A 180 20.33 0.51 8.06
C HIS A 180 21.40 0.79 7.00
N GLY A 181 21.48 2.05 6.54
CA GLY A 181 22.46 2.49 5.53
C GLY A 181 22.08 2.22 4.08
N GLY A 182 20.97 1.51 3.80
CA GLY A 182 20.61 1.06 2.44
C GLY A 182 20.05 2.13 1.49
N ALA A 183 20.16 3.42 1.83
CA ALA A 183 19.56 4.51 1.05
C ALA A 183 20.17 4.65 -0.35
N ALA A 184 21.50 4.50 -0.47
CA ALA A 184 22.20 4.62 -1.75
C ALA A 184 21.84 3.45 -2.69
N GLU A 185 21.80 2.23 -2.17
CA GLU A 185 21.45 1.03 -2.93
C GLU A 185 19.96 1.00 -3.30
N PHE A 186 19.08 1.52 -2.44
CA PHE A 186 17.66 1.70 -2.77
C PHE A 186 17.52 2.62 -3.99
N ARG A 187 18.16 3.79 -3.96
CA ARG A 187 18.17 4.75 -5.07
C ARG A 187 18.73 4.16 -6.35
N ALA A 188 19.91 3.54 -6.28
CA ALA A 188 20.54 2.90 -7.43
C ALA A 188 19.67 1.77 -8.00
N GLY A 189 18.99 1.02 -7.13
CA GLY A 189 18.02 0.00 -7.50
C GLY A 189 16.85 0.55 -8.30
N LEU A 190 16.17 1.58 -7.79
CA LEU A 190 15.03 2.17 -8.48
C LEU A 190 15.40 2.82 -9.82
N LEU A 191 16.59 3.42 -9.91
CA LEU A 191 17.07 3.98 -11.16
C LEU A 191 17.15 2.92 -12.28
N ARG A 192 17.61 1.70 -11.96
CA ARG A 192 17.66 0.59 -12.93
C ARG A 192 16.27 0.16 -13.41
N PHE A 193 15.27 0.18 -12.52
CA PHE A 193 13.88 -0.12 -12.92
C PHE A 193 13.30 0.98 -13.81
N ARG A 194 13.62 2.25 -13.54
CA ARG A 194 13.17 3.38 -14.37
C ARG A 194 13.69 3.27 -15.81
N THR A 195 14.94 2.85 -15.99
CA THR A 195 15.60 2.77 -17.31
C THR A 195 15.30 1.48 -18.11
N GLY A 196 14.25 0.74 -17.76
CA GLY A 196 13.87 -0.48 -18.49
C GLY A 196 14.58 -1.77 -18.05
N GLY A 197 15.22 -1.78 -16.87
CA GLY A 197 15.78 -3.02 -16.30
C GLY A 197 14.70 -4.10 -16.15
N ARG A 198 14.94 -5.24 -16.80
CA ARG A 198 14.16 -6.48 -16.68
C ARG A 198 14.24 -7.04 -15.25
#